data_AF-A0A9W4N1I6-F1
#
_entry.id   AF-A0A9W4N1I6-F1
#
_cell.length_a   1.000
_cell.length_b   1.000
_cell.length_c   1.000
_cell.angle_alpha   90.00
_cell.angle_beta   90.00
_cell.angle_gamma   90.00
#
_symmetry.space_group_name_H-M   'P 1'
#
loop_
_entity.id
_entity.type
_entity.pdbx_description
1 polymer ?
#
loop_
_entity_poly.entity_id
_entity_poly.type
_entity_poly.pdbx_seq_one_letter_code
_entity_poly.pdbx_strand_id
1 'polypeptide(L)'
;MTMNLDETIKRRLEEHQKRTQSRGFTLDYQQAQESADNVICHKALAPVTIEKYETVALHWLLFKMSRGQTGEAAKLSKDTPLPKTQELKNFVESFVTSRKDLPCQSSTLTIFNHFVSKWYRDTFYELPEDMKKDVRNFIRTTLTKKYALRTKPRDSFYVTAKDIQFLLHRLFVDDWHDYTHERLRVQIAGALSLFAGSGARAGAIVESSSYPGTNESLYYKHIELHVKWSVDGQNVIRWVSISPEFLKGYRYRDDTKMPINWFNEHLVLGFNFVFWVIVHGVADNAFKNLFILEAVLAMRPPKGRGSFTFQWNEESKNQSFFRMVKSDGPDDSKALIFSSLRHHFSSLAERDGFKDKLRVHGIRGGVANKLDRR
;
A
#
# COMPACT_ATOMS: atom_id res chain seq x y z
N MET A 1 53.05 -19.54 -17.59
CA MET A 1 52.30 -20.75 -17.98
C MET A 1 50.83 -20.38 -18.10
N THR A 2 50.41 -20.02 -19.29
CA THR A 2 49.00 -19.81 -19.65
C THR A 2 48.33 -21.19 -19.72
N MET A 3 47.40 -21.48 -18.81
CA MET A 3 46.56 -22.68 -18.93
C MET A 3 45.89 -22.68 -20.31
N ASN A 4 45.92 -23.84 -20.97
CA ASN A 4 45.21 -24.05 -22.23
C ASN A 4 43.71 -23.75 -22.00
N LEU A 5 43.09 -23.00 -22.92
CA LEU A 5 41.69 -22.60 -22.83
C LEU A 5 40.77 -23.83 -22.71
N ASP A 6 41.10 -24.93 -23.39
CA ASP A 6 40.35 -26.18 -23.35
C ASP A 6 40.37 -26.88 -21.99
N GLU A 7 41.51 -26.88 -21.30
CA GLU A 7 41.62 -27.41 -19.93
C GLU A 7 40.84 -26.55 -18.95
N THR A 8 40.83 -25.23 -19.17
CA THR A 8 40.08 -24.27 -18.35
C THR A 8 38.57 -24.48 -18.50
N ILE A 9 38.09 -24.73 -19.72
CA ILE A 9 36.68 -25.00 -20.02
C ILE A 9 36.25 -26.34 -19.40
N LYS A 10 37.03 -27.42 -19.57
CA LYS A 10 36.72 -28.74 -18.99
C LYS A 10 36.56 -28.69 -17.48
N ARG A 11 37.52 -28.06 -16.78
CA ARG A 11 37.44 -27.89 -15.31
C ARG A 11 36.21 -27.10 -14.89
N ARG A 12 35.90 -26.00 -15.58
CA ARG A 12 34.70 -25.19 -15.29
C ARG A 12 33.41 -25.97 -15.54
N LEU A 13 33.38 -26.82 -16.57
CA LEU A 13 32.22 -27.67 -16.87
C LEU A 13 31.98 -28.70 -15.75
N GLU A 14 33.03 -29.38 -15.27
CA GLU A 14 32.92 -30.33 -14.16
C GLU A 14 32.46 -29.65 -12.87
N GLU A 15 33.02 -28.48 -12.54
CA GLU A 15 32.56 -27.69 -11.39
C GLU A 15 31.11 -27.24 -11.54
N HIS A 16 30.71 -26.82 -12.74
CA HIS A 16 29.34 -26.42 -13.03
C HIS A 16 28.38 -27.60 -12.85
N GLN A 17 28.69 -28.77 -13.43
CA GLN A 17 27.88 -29.98 -13.32
C GLN A 17 27.74 -30.46 -11.87
N LYS A 18 28.83 -30.43 -11.08
CA LYS A 18 28.76 -30.75 -9.65
C LYS A 18 27.86 -29.78 -8.88
N ARG A 19 27.93 -28.47 -9.18
CA ARG A 19 27.08 -27.45 -8.56
C ARG A 19 25.61 -27.58 -8.97
N THR A 20 25.31 -27.92 -10.22
CA THR A 20 23.93 -28.10 -10.68
C THR A 20 23.32 -29.38 -10.12
N GLN A 21 24.05 -30.49 -10.16
CA GLN A 21 23.61 -31.77 -9.59
C GLN A 21 23.37 -31.69 -8.08
N SER A 22 24.26 -31.04 -7.31
CA SER A 22 24.06 -30.84 -5.86
C SER A 22 22.84 -29.97 -5.52
N ARG A 23 22.30 -29.23 -6.49
CA ARG A 23 21.07 -28.44 -6.37
C ARG A 23 19.85 -29.12 -7.01
N GLY A 24 19.97 -30.38 -7.42
CA GLY A 24 18.90 -31.14 -8.06
C GLY A 24 18.65 -30.80 -9.54
N PHE A 25 19.45 -29.93 -10.15
CA PHE A 25 19.35 -29.59 -11.58
C PHE A 25 20.13 -30.62 -12.43
N THR A 26 19.66 -31.86 -12.38
CA THR A 26 20.26 -33.01 -13.09
C THR A 26 19.90 -33.00 -14.57
N LEU A 27 20.60 -33.82 -15.37
CA LEU A 27 20.28 -33.99 -16.79
C LEU A 27 18.88 -34.59 -16.98
N ASP A 28 18.53 -35.58 -16.16
CA ASP A 28 17.21 -36.21 -16.17
C ASP A 28 16.09 -35.21 -15.86
N TYR A 29 16.32 -34.31 -14.89
CA TYR A 29 15.39 -33.22 -14.59
C TYR A 29 15.22 -32.28 -15.79
N GLN A 30 16.31 -31.91 -16.46
CA GLN A 30 16.27 -31.05 -17.64
C GLN A 30 15.51 -31.71 -18.79
N GLN A 31 15.82 -32.96 -19.11
CA GLN A 31 15.14 -33.71 -20.18
C GLN A 31 13.65 -33.90 -19.88
N ALA A 32 13.28 -34.16 -18.62
CA ALA A 32 11.89 -34.24 -18.21
C ALA A 32 11.15 -32.91 -18.35
N GLN A 33 11.79 -31.78 -18.02
CA GLN A 33 11.20 -30.44 -18.18
C GLN A 33 11.10 -30.04 -19.66
N GLU A 34 12.10 -30.35 -20.48
CA GLU A 34 12.10 -30.07 -21.92
C GLU A 34 11.06 -30.89 -22.69
N SER A 35 10.73 -32.08 -22.20
CA SER A 35 9.69 -32.95 -22.76
C SER A 35 8.28 -32.56 -22.33
N ALA A 36 8.13 -31.70 -21.32
CA ALA A 36 6.85 -31.23 -20.83
C ALA A 36 6.36 -30.01 -21.62
N ASP A 37 5.04 -29.85 -21.74
CA ASP A 37 4.46 -28.64 -22.31
C ASP A 37 4.87 -27.40 -21.50
N ASN A 38 5.23 -26.33 -22.20
CA ASN A 38 5.62 -25.09 -21.56
C ASN A 38 4.51 -24.56 -20.64
N VAL A 39 4.82 -24.41 -19.36
CA VAL A 39 3.94 -23.78 -18.38
C VAL A 39 4.20 -22.28 -18.38
N ILE A 40 3.22 -21.49 -18.80
CA ILE A 40 3.33 -20.03 -18.74
C ILE A 40 3.38 -19.58 -17.28
N CYS A 41 4.54 -19.09 -16.88
CA CYS A 41 4.78 -18.55 -15.55
C CYS A 41 4.24 -17.12 -15.43
N HIS A 42 3.15 -16.94 -14.69
CA HIS A 42 2.65 -15.60 -14.35
C HIS A 42 3.21 -15.09 -13.04
N LYS A 43 3.43 -13.77 -12.95
CA LYS A 43 3.71 -13.12 -11.65
C LYS A 43 2.59 -13.43 -10.65
N ALA A 44 2.98 -13.74 -9.41
CA ALA A 44 2.06 -13.88 -8.29
C ALA A 44 1.24 -12.60 -8.10
N LEU A 45 -0.06 -12.76 -7.89
CA LEU A 45 -0.97 -11.63 -7.66
C LEU A 45 -1.10 -11.36 -6.17
N ALA A 46 -1.32 -10.09 -5.82
CA ALA A 46 -1.77 -9.75 -4.48
C ALA A 46 -3.18 -10.31 -4.22
N PRO A 47 -3.52 -10.72 -2.99
CA PRO A 47 -4.82 -11.30 -2.64
C PRO A 47 -6.03 -10.50 -3.16
N VAL A 48 -6.04 -9.17 -3.03
CA VAL A 48 -7.15 -8.33 -3.55
C VAL A 48 -7.29 -8.39 -5.06
N THR A 49 -6.17 -8.52 -5.77
CA THR A 49 -6.24 -8.63 -7.23
C THR A 49 -6.88 -9.96 -7.61
N ILE A 50 -6.61 -11.03 -6.85
CA ILE A 50 -7.29 -12.32 -7.00
C ILE A 50 -8.79 -12.16 -6.74
N GLU A 51 -9.18 -11.57 -5.62
CA GLU A 51 -10.60 -11.33 -5.28
C GLU A 51 -11.33 -10.50 -6.35
N LYS A 52 -10.68 -9.45 -6.89
CA LYS A 52 -11.22 -8.66 -8.01
C LYS A 52 -11.42 -9.48 -9.27
N TYR A 53 -10.50 -10.41 -9.54
CA TYR A 53 -10.55 -11.29 -10.70
C TYR A 53 -11.64 -12.36 -10.53
N GLU A 54 -11.79 -12.92 -9.33
CA GLU A 54 -12.88 -13.83 -8.99
C GLU A 54 -14.23 -13.15 -9.07
N THR A 55 -14.33 -11.91 -8.57
CA THR A 55 -15.55 -11.10 -8.67
C THR A 55 -15.97 -10.87 -10.13
N VAL A 56 -15.03 -10.57 -11.03
CA VAL A 56 -15.39 -10.37 -12.44
C VAL A 56 -15.64 -11.70 -13.17
N ALA A 57 -14.96 -12.78 -12.79
CA ALA A 57 -15.26 -14.12 -13.28
C ALA A 57 -16.68 -14.56 -12.86
N LEU A 58 -17.11 -14.22 -11.65
CA LEU A 58 -18.48 -14.45 -11.19
C LEU A 58 -19.50 -13.65 -12.02
N HIS A 59 -19.25 -12.37 -12.30
CA HIS A 59 -20.13 -11.60 -13.18
C HIS A 59 -20.22 -12.20 -14.59
N TRP A 60 -19.10 -12.70 -15.12
CA TRP A 60 -19.07 -13.40 -16.40
C TRP A 60 -19.89 -14.69 -16.35
N LEU A 61 -19.70 -15.50 -15.31
CA LEU A 61 -20.46 -16.73 -15.09
C LEU A 61 -21.97 -16.45 -15.03
N LEU A 62 -22.39 -15.46 -14.23
CA LEU A 62 -23.80 -15.05 -14.14
C LEU A 62 -24.35 -14.58 -15.48
N PHE A 63 -23.57 -13.81 -16.26
CA PHE A 63 -23.94 -13.41 -17.62
C PHE A 63 -24.14 -14.63 -18.53
N LYS A 64 -23.24 -15.62 -18.51
CA LYS A 64 -23.36 -16.84 -19.32
C LYS A 64 -24.55 -17.69 -18.90
N MET A 65 -24.77 -17.85 -17.59
CA MET A 65 -25.94 -18.55 -17.03
C MET A 65 -27.26 -17.88 -17.41
N SER A 66 -27.32 -16.54 -17.44
CA SER A 66 -28.50 -15.82 -17.92
C SER A 66 -28.86 -16.08 -19.39
N ARG A 67 -27.90 -16.61 -20.16
CA ARG A 67 -28.06 -17.00 -21.57
C ARG A 67 -28.21 -18.52 -21.76
N GLY A 68 -28.51 -19.25 -20.69
CA GLY A 68 -28.74 -20.70 -20.73
C GLY A 68 -27.48 -21.56 -20.78
N GLN A 69 -26.29 -20.98 -20.60
CA GLN A 69 -25.05 -21.75 -20.52
C GLN A 69 -24.77 -22.11 -19.06
N THR A 70 -24.85 -23.40 -18.74
CA THR A 70 -24.71 -23.92 -17.37
C THR A 70 -23.49 -24.82 -17.21
N GLY A 71 -22.99 -24.98 -15.98
CA GLY A 71 -21.89 -25.89 -15.66
C GLY A 71 -20.50 -25.37 -16.07
N GLU A 72 -19.59 -26.29 -16.38
CA GLU A 72 -18.19 -25.98 -16.77
C GLU A 72 -18.10 -25.10 -18.03
N ALA A 73 -19.06 -25.20 -18.95
CA ALA A 73 -19.09 -24.40 -20.18
C ALA A 73 -19.26 -22.88 -19.95
N ALA A 74 -19.67 -22.48 -18.74
CA ALA A 74 -19.86 -21.08 -18.37
C ALA A 74 -18.67 -20.50 -17.58
N LYS A 75 -17.75 -21.36 -17.11
CA LYS A 75 -16.54 -20.97 -16.40
C LYS A 75 -15.42 -20.63 -17.39
N LEU A 76 -14.46 -19.82 -16.95
CA LEU A 76 -13.24 -19.56 -17.71
C LEU A 76 -12.25 -20.70 -17.49
N SER A 77 -11.75 -21.26 -18.58
CA SER A 77 -10.78 -22.35 -18.63
C SER A 77 -9.90 -22.24 -19.87
N LYS A 78 -8.84 -23.05 -19.95
CA LYS A 78 -7.97 -23.13 -21.14
C LYS A 78 -8.74 -23.40 -22.43
N ASP A 79 -9.80 -24.19 -22.35
CA ASP A 79 -10.61 -24.62 -23.50
C ASP A 79 -11.72 -23.61 -23.84
N THR A 80 -11.79 -22.47 -23.15
CA THR A 80 -12.82 -21.47 -23.41
C THR A 80 -12.56 -20.81 -24.77
N PRO A 81 -13.52 -20.86 -25.71
CA PRO A 81 -13.34 -20.27 -27.03
C PRO A 81 -13.28 -18.75 -26.93
N LEU A 82 -12.50 -18.13 -27.83
CA LEU A 82 -12.40 -16.67 -27.92
C LEU A 82 -13.80 -16.04 -28.08
N PRO A 83 -14.20 -15.09 -27.21
CA PRO A 83 -15.52 -14.51 -27.25
C PRO A 83 -15.61 -13.52 -28.41
N LYS A 84 -16.79 -13.41 -29.00
CA LYS A 84 -17.03 -12.41 -30.04
C LYS A 84 -17.02 -11.01 -29.44
N THR A 85 -16.59 -10.00 -30.18
CA THR A 85 -16.59 -8.60 -29.71
C THR A 85 -17.96 -8.15 -29.21
N GLN A 86 -19.03 -8.54 -29.91
CA GLN A 86 -20.41 -8.22 -29.49
C GLN A 86 -20.81 -8.92 -28.18
N GLU A 87 -20.29 -10.11 -27.91
CA GLU A 87 -20.53 -10.81 -26.65
C GLU A 87 -19.89 -10.05 -25.47
N LEU A 88 -18.68 -9.54 -25.65
CA LEU A 88 -18.02 -8.70 -24.65
C LEU A 88 -18.79 -7.39 -24.41
N LYS A 89 -19.33 -6.77 -25.46
CA LYS A 89 -20.20 -5.59 -25.32
C LYS A 89 -21.45 -5.92 -24.50
N ASN A 90 -22.12 -7.03 -24.82
CA ASN A 90 -23.31 -7.50 -24.10
C ASN A 90 -22.98 -7.85 -22.64
N PHE A 91 -21.82 -8.44 -22.36
CA PHE A 91 -21.37 -8.73 -21.01
C PHE A 91 -21.21 -7.45 -20.18
N VAL A 92 -20.52 -6.44 -20.72
CA VAL A 92 -20.31 -5.19 -19.99
C VAL A 92 -21.62 -4.43 -19.80
N GLU A 93 -22.51 -4.47 -20.80
CA GLU A 93 -23.87 -3.93 -20.67
C GLU A 93 -24.68 -4.65 -19.59
N SER A 94 -24.65 -5.98 -19.57
CA SER A 94 -25.27 -6.81 -18.54
C SER A 94 -24.72 -6.49 -17.15
N PHE A 95 -23.43 -6.24 -17.02
CA PHE A 95 -22.83 -5.79 -15.77
C PHE A 95 -23.37 -4.42 -15.35
N VAL A 96 -23.55 -3.47 -16.28
CA VAL A 96 -24.12 -2.15 -15.94
C VAL A 96 -25.58 -2.29 -15.48
N THR A 97 -26.39 -3.09 -16.17
CA THR A 97 -27.84 -3.17 -15.94
C THR A 97 -28.22 -4.07 -14.77
N SER A 98 -27.39 -5.03 -14.38
CA SER A 98 -27.65 -5.94 -13.24
C SER A 98 -27.33 -5.34 -11.87
N ARG A 99 -26.77 -4.13 -11.82
CA ARG A 99 -26.37 -3.47 -10.56
C ARG A 99 -27.57 -2.73 -9.95
N LYS A 100 -27.66 -2.79 -8.62
CA LYS A 100 -28.65 -2.00 -7.86
C LYS A 100 -28.51 -0.50 -8.12
N ASP A 101 -27.27 0.00 -8.10
CA ASP A 101 -26.93 1.38 -8.45
C ASP A 101 -26.09 1.39 -9.72
N LEU A 102 -26.45 2.27 -10.67
CA LEU A 102 -25.72 2.40 -11.93
C LEU A 102 -24.25 2.79 -11.67
N PRO A 103 -23.28 2.03 -12.22
CA PRO A 103 -21.87 2.35 -12.09
C PRO A 103 -21.51 3.61 -12.87
N CYS A 104 -20.42 4.28 -12.50
CA CYS A 104 -19.84 5.33 -13.34
C CYS A 104 -19.00 4.71 -14.47
N GLN A 105 -18.79 5.48 -15.54
CA GLN A 105 -18.05 5.02 -16.73
C GLN A 105 -16.67 4.43 -16.37
N SER A 106 -15.95 5.06 -15.44
CA SER A 106 -14.62 4.60 -14.99
C SER A 106 -14.65 3.27 -14.23
N SER A 107 -15.70 3.00 -13.45
CA SER A 107 -15.89 1.73 -12.77
C SER A 107 -16.17 0.61 -13.77
N THR A 108 -17.02 0.87 -14.77
CA THR A 108 -17.31 -0.08 -15.85
C THR A 108 -16.06 -0.43 -16.65
N LEU A 109 -15.24 0.57 -17.01
CA LEU A 109 -13.95 0.36 -17.68
C LEU A 109 -12.98 -0.48 -16.82
N THR A 110 -12.96 -0.23 -15.51
CA THR A 110 -12.11 -0.96 -14.56
C THR A 110 -12.50 -2.43 -14.48
N ILE A 111 -13.79 -2.72 -14.41
CA ILE A 111 -14.32 -4.09 -14.42
C ILE A 111 -13.96 -4.80 -15.73
N PHE A 112 -14.13 -4.14 -16.87
CA PHE A 112 -13.70 -4.71 -18.16
C PHE A 112 -12.21 -5.00 -18.20
N ASN A 113 -11.34 -4.10 -17.70
CA ASN A 113 -9.91 -4.35 -17.66
C ASN A 113 -9.53 -5.52 -16.73
N HIS A 114 -10.20 -5.65 -15.58
CA HIS A 114 -10.02 -6.83 -14.71
C HIS A 114 -10.45 -8.11 -15.42
N PHE A 115 -11.57 -8.08 -16.17
CA PHE A 115 -12.01 -9.22 -16.98
C PHE A 115 -10.94 -9.62 -17.99
N VAL A 116 -10.40 -8.66 -18.76
CA VAL A 116 -9.32 -8.94 -19.74
C VAL A 116 -8.11 -9.59 -19.06
N SER A 117 -7.70 -9.10 -17.89
CA SER A 117 -6.56 -9.69 -17.16
C SER A 117 -6.87 -11.08 -16.61
N LYS A 118 -8.10 -11.32 -16.12
CA LYS A 118 -8.52 -12.65 -15.66
C LYS A 118 -8.64 -13.63 -16.82
N TRP A 119 -9.22 -13.20 -17.94
CA TRP A 119 -9.28 -13.95 -19.18
C TRP A 119 -7.91 -14.46 -19.59
N TYR A 120 -6.91 -13.57 -19.71
CA TYR A 120 -5.56 -13.96 -20.09
C TYR A 120 -4.94 -14.99 -19.14
N ARG A 121 -5.19 -14.88 -17.83
CA ARG A 121 -4.61 -15.80 -16.84
C ARG A 121 -5.24 -17.19 -16.82
N ASP A 122 -6.53 -17.28 -17.11
CA ASP A 122 -7.26 -18.56 -17.06
C ASP A 122 -7.21 -19.29 -18.41
N THR A 123 -7.23 -18.53 -19.51
CA THR A 123 -7.27 -19.06 -20.87
C THR A 123 -5.89 -19.11 -21.52
N PHE A 124 -4.91 -18.34 -21.01
CA PHE A 124 -3.59 -18.11 -21.63
C PHE A 124 -3.62 -17.41 -23.00
N TYR A 125 -4.79 -16.96 -23.46
CA TYR A 125 -4.96 -16.22 -24.70
C TYR A 125 -5.15 -14.73 -24.45
N GLU A 126 -4.38 -13.90 -25.14
CA GLU A 126 -4.59 -12.46 -25.10
C GLU A 126 -5.75 -12.06 -26.03
N LEU A 127 -6.70 -11.28 -25.49
CA LEU A 127 -7.73 -10.68 -26.33
C LEU A 127 -7.10 -9.67 -27.31
N PRO A 128 -7.47 -9.69 -28.60
CA PRO A 128 -6.97 -8.73 -29.59
C PRO A 128 -7.15 -7.26 -29.15
N GLU A 129 -6.16 -6.39 -29.44
CA GLU A 129 -6.19 -4.99 -28.97
C GLU A 129 -7.29 -4.16 -29.62
N ASP A 130 -7.61 -4.43 -30.88
CA ASP A 130 -8.76 -3.85 -31.59
C ASP A 130 -10.09 -4.19 -30.89
N MET A 131 -10.27 -5.45 -30.49
CA MET A 131 -11.43 -5.90 -29.71
C MET A 131 -11.50 -5.18 -28.35
N LYS A 132 -10.38 -5.11 -27.61
CA LYS A 132 -10.30 -4.40 -26.32
C LYS A 132 -10.63 -2.91 -26.50
N LYS A 133 -10.12 -2.27 -27.55
CA LYS A 133 -10.36 -0.86 -27.88
C LYS A 133 -11.83 -0.60 -28.24
N ASP A 134 -12.44 -1.47 -29.05
CA ASP A 134 -13.84 -1.36 -29.44
C ASP A 134 -14.78 -1.47 -28.25
N VAL A 135 -14.57 -2.44 -27.35
CA VAL A 135 -15.39 -2.55 -26.12
C VAL A 135 -15.21 -1.33 -25.21
N ARG A 136 -13.97 -0.84 -25.03
CA ARG A 136 -13.72 0.39 -24.25
C ARG A 136 -14.41 1.60 -24.88
N ASN A 137 -14.43 1.72 -26.21
CA ASN A 137 -15.13 2.78 -26.91
C ASN A 137 -16.64 2.66 -26.75
N PHE A 138 -17.20 1.46 -26.90
CA PHE A 138 -18.62 1.18 -26.65
C PHE A 138 -19.06 1.59 -25.24
N ILE A 139 -18.23 1.34 -24.21
CA ILE A 139 -18.47 1.82 -22.85
C ILE A 139 -18.52 3.35 -22.82
N ARG A 140 -17.51 4.00 -23.42
CA ARG A 140 -17.36 5.46 -23.38
C ARG A 140 -18.42 6.22 -24.16
N THR A 141 -18.91 5.66 -25.26
CA THR A 141 -19.84 6.32 -26.18
C THR A 141 -21.26 5.78 -25.98
N THR A 142 -21.52 4.55 -26.42
CA THR A 142 -22.87 3.99 -26.50
C THR A 142 -23.47 3.74 -25.12
N LEU A 143 -22.81 2.99 -24.24
CA LEU A 143 -23.35 2.70 -22.90
C LEU A 143 -23.47 3.96 -22.05
N THR A 144 -22.49 4.84 -22.12
CA THR A 144 -22.52 6.11 -21.39
C THR A 144 -23.72 6.96 -21.81
N LYS A 145 -24.00 7.07 -23.12
CA LYS A 145 -25.18 7.78 -23.61
C LYS A 145 -26.48 7.06 -23.25
N LYS A 146 -26.54 5.75 -23.43
CA LYS A 146 -27.76 4.94 -23.21
C LYS A 146 -28.24 4.93 -21.77
N TYR A 147 -27.31 4.81 -20.81
CA TYR A 147 -27.62 4.69 -19.38
C TYR A 147 -27.26 5.94 -18.56
N ALA A 148 -26.91 7.05 -19.23
CA ALA A 148 -26.46 8.29 -18.60
C ALA A 148 -25.35 8.06 -17.55
N LEU A 149 -24.36 7.21 -17.86
CA LEU A 149 -23.31 6.86 -16.90
C LEU A 149 -22.53 8.11 -16.49
N ARG A 150 -22.34 8.30 -15.18
CA ARG A 150 -21.57 9.44 -14.67
C ARG A 150 -20.14 9.39 -15.23
N THR A 151 -19.73 10.46 -15.91
CA THR A 151 -18.38 10.64 -16.46
C THR A 151 -17.53 11.57 -15.60
N LYS A 152 -18.16 12.52 -14.91
CA LYS A 152 -17.46 13.50 -14.08
C LYS A 152 -16.61 12.77 -13.04
N PRO A 153 -15.29 13.03 -12.99
CA PRO A 153 -14.46 12.60 -11.88
C PRO A 153 -15.06 13.09 -10.56
N ARG A 154 -14.82 12.34 -9.50
CA ARG A 154 -15.15 12.85 -8.16
C ARG A 154 -14.30 14.08 -7.90
N ASP A 155 -14.91 15.16 -7.43
CA ASP A 155 -14.18 16.38 -7.09
C ASP A 155 -13.08 16.04 -6.06
N SER A 156 -11.85 16.48 -6.34
CA SER A 156 -10.70 16.25 -5.47
C SER A 156 -10.67 17.33 -4.40
N PHE A 157 -10.81 16.93 -3.14
CA PHE A 157 -10.59 17.82 -2.01
C PHE A 157 -9.11 17.76 -1.62
N TYR A 158 -8.37 18.83 -1.92
CA TYR A 158 -6.98 18.97 -1.51
C TYR A 158 -6.92 19.59 -0.13
N VAL A 159 -6.32 18.87 0.81
CA VAL A 159 -6.13 19.36 2.17
C VAL A 159 -4.89 20.24 2.19
N THR A 160 -5.03 21.46 2.67
CA THR A 160 -3.95 22.44 2.81
C THR A 160 -3.25 22.31 4.16
N ALA A 161 -2.11 22.97 4.31
CA ALA A 161 -1.43 23.04 5.62
C ALA A 161 -2.30 23.74 6.68
N LYS A 162 -3.11 24.72 6.27
CA LYS A 162 -4.03 25.44 7.16
C LYS A 162 -5.14 24.53 7.67
N ASP A 163 -5.65 23.66 6.81
CA ASP A 163 -6.66 22.66 7.21
C ASP A 163 -6.09 21.69 8.25
N ILE A 164 -4.84 21.21 8.05
CA ILE A 164 -4.17 20.37 9.04
C ILE A 164 -3.96 21.13 10.37
N GLN A 165 -3.64 22.42 10.31
CA GLN A 165 -3.49 23.25 11.51
C GLN A 165 -4.80 23.35 12.28
N PHE A 166 -5.92 23.60 11.60
CA PHE A 166 -7.25 23.64 12.23
C PHE A 166 -7.61 22.30 12.87
N LEU A 167 -7.40 21.19 12.16
CA LEU A 167 -7.67 19.85 12.70
C LEU A 167 -6.80 19.52 13.92
N LEU A 168 -5.52 19.90 13.91
CA LEU A 168 -4.62 19.72 15.05
C LEU A 168 -5.01 20.61 16.24
N HIS A 169 -5.42 21.86 15.98
CA HIS A 169 -5.93 22.75 17.02
C HIS A 169 -7.20 22.21 17.65
N ARG A 170 -8.17 21.81 16.81
CA ARG A 170 -9.43 21.20 17.22
C ARG A 170 -9.15 20.04 18.17
N LEU A 171 -8.30 19.08 17.79
CA LEU A 171 -7.96 17.90 18.60
C LEU A 171 -7.58 18.21 20.06
N PHE A 172 -6.81 19.28 20.31
CA PHE A 172 -6.23 19.53 21.64
C PHE A 172 -6.81 20.71 22.39
N VAL A 173 -7.48 21.65 21.70
CA VAL A 173 -7.97 22.88 22.32
C VAL A 173 -9.49 22.89 22.41
N ASP A 174 -10.17 22.58 21.30
CA ASP A 174 -11.62 22.81 21.18
C ASP A 174 -12.43 21.53 20.98
N ASP A 175 -11.83 20.33 21.04
CA ASP A 175 -12.57 19.09 20.79
C ASP A 175 -13.42 18.73 22.00
N TRP A 176 -14.73 18.60 21.77
CA TRP A 176 -15.68 18.11 22.76
C TRP A 176 -15.84 16.58 22.70
N HIS A 177 -15.17 15.92 21.77
CA HIS A 177 -15.26 14.47 21.59
C HIS A 177 -14.56 13.71 22.72
N ASP A 178 -15.32 12.84 23.39
CA ASP A 178 -14.79 11.91 24.37
C ASP A 178 -14.12 10.71 23.66
N TYR A 179 -12.80 10.64 23.77
CA TYR A 179 -12.01 9.57 23.18
C TYR A 179 -12.01 8.36 24.11
N THR A 180 -12.25 7.17 23.55
CA THR A 180 -12.23 5.90 24.31
C THR A 180 -10.97 5.73 25.17
N HIS A 181 -9.83 6.24 24.69
CA HIS A 181 -8.61 6.39 25.46
C HIS A 181 -7.75 7.48 24.82
N GLU A 182 -7.03 8.27 25.63
CA GLU A 182 -6.22 9.42 25.18
C GLU A 182 -5.17 9.08 24.12
N ARG A 183 -4.64 7.84 24.17
CA ARG A 183 -3.76 7.30 23.13
C ARG A 183 -4.33 7.46 21.72
N LEU A 184 -5.64 7.32 21.53
CA LEU A 184 -6.26 7.47 20.22
C LEU A 184 -6.11 8.89 19.68
N ARG A 185 -6.35 9.90 20.53
CA ARG A 185 -6.19 11.32 20.19
C ARG A 185 -4.75 11.64 19.75
N VAL A 186 -3.78 11.15 20.51
CA VAL A 186 -2.34 11.28 20.20
C VAL A 186 -1.98 10.60 18.88
N GLN A 187 -2.47 9.37 18.64
CA GLN A 187 -2.23 8.66 17.38
C GLN A 187 -2.84 9.37 16.16
N ILE A 188 -4.03 9.97 16.31
CA ILE A 188 -4.66 10.73 15.23
C ILE A 188 -3.79 11.95 14.87
N ALA A 189 -3.29 12.68 15.87
CA ALA A 189 -2.42 13.83 15.65
C ALA A 189 -1.07 13.42 15.01
N GLY A 190 -0.44 12.36 15.51
CA GLY A 190 0.78 11.79 14.92
C GLY A 190 0.58 11.33 13.48
N ALA A 191 -0.56 10.70 13.18
CA ALA A 191 -0.90 10.29 11.81
C ALA A 191 -1.16 11.48 10.88
N LEU A 192 -1.83 12.55 11.35
CA LEU A 192 -2.03 13.78 10.57
C LEU A 192 -0.69 14.41 10.20
N SER A 193 0.21 14.57 11.19
CA SER A 193 1.57 15.08 10.97
C SER A 193 2.36 14.21 9.99
N LEU A 194 2.31 12.87 10.14
CA LEU A 194 3.00 11.94 9.25
C LEU A 194 2.52 12.11 7.80
N PHE A 195 1.21 12.03 7.55
CA PHE A 195 0.67 12.08 6.19
C PHE A 195 0.83 13.44 5.54
N ALA A 196 0.72 14.53 6.32
CA ALA A 196 0.92 15.89 5.84
C ALA A 196 2.40 16.19 5.55
N GLY A 197 3.34 15.59 6.30
CA GLY A 197 4.77 15.81 6.12
C GLY A 197 5.43 14.94 5.06
N SER A 198 4.96 13.69 4.86
CA SER A 198 5.61 12.73 3.94
C SER A 198 4.85 12.45 2.65
N GLY A 199 3.53 12.68 2.61
CA GLY A 199 2.72 12.14 1.52
C GLY A 199 2.74 10.60 1.45
N ALA A 200 3.07 9.90 2.54
CA ALA A 200 3.18 8.44 2.58
C ALA A 200 1.85 7.72 2.26
N ARG A 201 1.92 6.57 1.58
CA ARG A 201 0.74 5.74 1.29
C ARG A 201 0.17 5.18 2.60
N ALA A 202 -1.14 5.32 2.82
CA ALA A 202 -1.80 4.81 4.02
C ALA A 202 -1.50 3.32 4.29
N GLY A 203 -1.64 2.47 3.28
CA GLY A 203 -1.36 1.03 3.41
C GLY A 203 0.12 0.64 3.57
N ALA A 204 1.02 1.62 3.71
CA ALA A 204 2.40 1.41 4.14
C ALA A 204 2.63 1.82 5.61
N ILE A 205 1.64 2.47 6.22
CA ILE A 205 1.69 3.04 7.57
C ILE A 205 0.74 2.32 8.51
N VAL A 206 -0.48 2.05 8.05
CA VAL A 206 -1.54 1.34 8.76
C VAL A 206 -1.95 0.11 7.97
N GLU A 207 -2.61 -0.85 8.64
CA GLU A 207 -3.08 -2.06 7.98
C GLU A 207 -4.05 -1.70 6.85
N SER A 208 -3.69 -2.14 5.64
CA SER A 208 -4.41 -1.79 4.43
C SER A 208 -5.72 -2.55 4.35
N SER A 209 -6.79 -1.90 3.89
CA SER A 209 -8.02 -2.62 3.51
C SER A 209 -7.81 -3.62 2.37
N SER A 210 -6.65 -3.56 1.71
CA SER A 210 -6.24 -4.53 0.69
C SER A 210 -5.47 -5.73 1.27
N TYR A 211 -5.11 -5.72 2.54
CA TYR A 211 -4.43 -6.83 3.19
C TYR A 211 -5.04 -6.99 4.58
N PRO A 212 -6.35 -7.31 4.66
CA PRO A 212 -7.02 -7.40 5.95
C PRO A 212 -6.53 -8.63 6.73
N GLY A 213 -6.29 -8.45 8.02
CA GLY A 213 -5.83 -9.51 8.92
C GLY A 213 -4.34 -9.84 8.83
N THR A 214 -3.56 -9.13 8.00
CA THR A 214 -2.11 -9.36 7.90
C THR A 214 -1.32 -8.60 8.98
N ASN A 215 -1.95 -7.61 9.63
CA ASN A 215 -1.32 -6.72 10.59
C ASN A 215 -0.15 -5.87 10.04
N GLU A 216 0.08 -5.93 8.74
CA GLU A 216 1.22 -5.29 8.08
C GLU A 216 1.07 -3.77 8.09
N SER A 217 1.96 -3.13 8.85
CA SER A 217 1.88 -1.73 9.20
C SER A 217 3.27 -1.15 9.47
N LEU A 218 3.34 0.13 9.84
CA LEU A 218 4.59 0.72 10.30
C LEU A 218 4.93 0.20 11.70
N TYR A 219 6.02 -0.54 11.84
CA TYR A 219 6.57 -1.00 13.12
C TYR A 219 7.68 -0.08 13.61
N TYR A 220 8.03 -0.12 14.91
CA TYR A 220 9.15 0.66 15.44
C TYR A 220 10.48 0.37 14.72
N LYS A 221 10.75 -0.89 14.33
CA LYS A 221 11.95 -1.24 13.55
C LYS A 221 12.08 -0.51 12.21
N HIS A 222 10.98 0.06 11.69
CA HIS A 222 10.96 0.82 10.45
C HIS A 222 11.24 2.31 10.66
N ILE A 223 11.34 2.76 11.91
CA ILE A 223 11.52 4.15 12.30
C ILE A 223 12.88 4.28 12.96
N GLU A 224 13.66 5.27 12.57
CA GLU A 224 14.88 5.62 13.29
C GLU A 224 14.79 7.08 13.75
N LEU A 225 14.97 7.30 15.05
CA LEU A 225 15.14 8.64 15.60
C LEU A 225 16.63 8.94 15.71
N HIS A 226 17.03 10.09 15.20
CA HIS A 226 18.42 10.50 15.17
C HIS A 226 18.60 11.87 15.82
N VAL A 227 19.80 12.09 16.34
CA VAL A 227 20.26 13.37 16.88
C VAL A 227 21.68 13.63 16.43
N LYS A 228 21.99 14.88 16.07
CA LYS A 228 23.35 15.34 15.76
C LYS A 228 23.61 16.70 16.37
N TRP A 229 24.88 17.05 16.55
CA TRP A 229 25.24 18.42 16.90
C TRP A 229 24.86 19.38 15.77
N SER A 230 24.34 20.55 16.13
CA SER A 230 24.23 21.66 15.19
C SER A 230 25.61 22.21 14.84
N VAL A 231 25.67 23.06 13.80
CA VAL A 231 26.92 23.64 13.29
C VAL A 231 27.63 24.49 14.35
N ASP A 232 26.87 25.11 15.25
CA ASP A 232 27.39 25.89 16.39
C ASP A 232 27.94 25.03 17.54
N GLY A 233 27.69 23.70 17.52
CA GLY A 233 28.08 22.77 18.58
C GLY A 233 27.36 22.96 19.92
N GLN A 234 26.42 23.90 20.02
CA GLN A 234 25.72 24.23 21.27
C GLN A 234 24.38 23.53 21.38
N ASN A 235 23.72 23.32 20.24
CA ASN A 235 22.40 22.70 20.15
C ASN A 235 22.47 21.34 19.46
N VAL A 236 21.31 20.68 19.40
CA VAL A 236 21.15 19.45 18.62
C VAL A 236 20.04 19.58 17.61
N ILE A 237 20.21 18.88 16.50
CA ILE A 237 19.21 18.73 15.45
C ILE A 237 18.72 17.30 15.50
N ARG A 238 17.40 17.11 15.61
CA ARG A 238 16.78 15.79 15.52
C ARG A 238 16.06 15.60 14.19
N TRP A 239 16.05 14.36 13.73
CA TRP A 239 15.25 13.96 12.58
C TRP A 239 14.81 12.51 12.73
N VAL A 240 13.75 12.16 12.02
CA VAL A 240 13.24 10.80 11.91
C VAL A 240 13.40 10.32 10.47
N SER A 241 13.88 9.10 10.31
CA SER A 241 13.80 8.37 9.05
C SER A 241 12.74 7.26 9.15
N ILE A 242 11.98 7.05 8.07
CA ILE A 242 11.01 5.95 7.96
C ILE A 242 11.34 5.12 6.73
N SER A 243 11.51 3.82 6.94
CA SER A 243 11.71 2.79 5.91
C SER A 243 10.46 1.90 5.83
N PRO A 244 9.42 2.28 5.05
CA PRO A 244 8.12 1.60 5.08
C PRO A 244 8.10 0.29 4.27
N GLU A 245 8.32 -0.86 4.92
CA GLU A 245 8.43 -2.21 4.33
C GLU A 245 7.27 -2.56 3.37
N PHE A 246 6.07 -2.12 3.74
CA PHE A 246 4.82 -2.55 3.11
C PHE A 246 4.34 -1.64 1.96
N LEU A 247 5.24 -0.82 1.42
CA LEU A 247 4.94 0.11 0.34
C LEU A 247 4.52 -0.61 -0.95
N LYS A 248 3.37 -0.22 -1.51
CA LYS A 248 2.87 -0.76 -2.79
C LYS A 248 3.94 -0.64 -3.89
N GLY A 249 4.22 -1.75 -4.55
CA GLY A 249 5.23 -1.86 -5.62
C GLY A 249 6.62 -2.29 -5.11
N TYR A 250 6.89 -2.14 -3.82
CA TYR A 250 8.15 -2.52 -3.17
C TYR A 250 7.98 -3.65 -2.14
N ARG A 251 6.74 -3.89 -1.70
CA ARG A 251 6.38 -4.97 -0.78
C ARG A 251 6.92 -6.33 -1.23
N TYR A 252 7.57 -7.03 -0.30
CA TYR A 252 8.25 -8.34 -0.48
C TYR A 252 9.32 -8.35 -1.57
N ARG A 253 9.93 -7.20 -1.86
CA ARG A 253 11.04 -7.11 -2.81
C ARG A 253 12.32 -6.74 -2.09
N ASP A 254 13.24 -7.68 -2.07
CA ASP A 254 14.59 -7.48 -1.53
C ASP A 254 15.57 -7.01 -2.63
N ASP A 255 15.12 -7.03 -3.89
CA ASP A 255 15.91 -6.65 -5.07
C ASP A 255 16.06 -5.13 -5.25
N THR A 256 15.32 -4.31 -4.49
CA THR A 256 15.24 -2.87 -4.71
C THR A 256 15.37 -2.10 -3.40
N LYS A 257 16.17 -1.03 -3.41
CA LYS A 257 16.23 -0.09 -2.29
C LYS A 257 14.89 0.62 -2.09
N MET A 258 14.36 0.52 -0.89
CA MET A 258 13.09 1.13 -0.53
C MET A 258 13.24 2.65 -0.32
N PRO A 259 12.28 3.47 -0.75
CA PRO A 259 12.34 4.90 -0.52
C PRO A 259 12.19 5.21 0.98
N ILE A 260 13.09 6.06 1.49
CA ILE A 260 13.11 6.51 2.88
C ILE A 260 12.45 7.88 2.99
N ASN A 261 11.52 8.05 3.92
CA ASN A 261 10.96 9.37 4.25
C ASN A 261 11.78 10.02 5.37
N TRP A 262 12.08 11.30 5.23
CA TRP A 262 12.87 12.07 6.18
C TRP A 262 12.02 13.18 6.79
N PHE A 263 11.98 13.27 8.11
CA PHE A 263 11.29 14.31 8.86
C PHE A 263 12.29 15.06 9.72
N ASN A 264 12.48 16.34 9.45
CA ASN A 264 13.20 17.22 10.36
C ASN A 264 12.26 17.71 11.47
N GLU A 265 12.84 18.19 12.58
CA GLU A 265 12.08 18.94 13.58
C GLU A 265 11.34 20.12 12.93
N HIS A 266 10.11 20.35 13.39
CA HIS A 266 9.26 21.43 12.95
C HIS A 266 8.96 22.37 14.12
N LEU A 267 8.96 23.69 13.86
CA LEU A 267 8.76 24.71 14.89
C LEU A 267 7.39 24.60 15.58
N VAL A 268 6.36 24.26 14.80
CA VAL A 268 5.01 24.00 15.33
C VAL A 268 4.91 22.54 15.78
N LEU A 269 4.69 22.33 17.07
CA LEU A 269 4.69 21.03 17.73
C LEU A 269 3.75 20.01 17.07
N GLY A 270 2.52 20.40 16.76
CA GLY A 270 1.54 19.51 16.15
C GLY A 270 1.94 18.99 14.77
N PHE A 271 2.75 19.74 14.02
CA PHE A 271 3.30 19.32 12.73
C PHE A 271 4.61 18.55 12.86
N ASN A 272 5.24 18.55 14.03
CA ASN A 272 6.54 17.94 14.25
C ASN A 272 6.42 16.42 14.43
N PHE A 273 6.62 15.66 13.36
CA PHE A 273 6.56 14.20 13.43
C PHE A 273 7.66 13.61 14.35
N VAL A 274 8.80 14.29 14.49
CA VAL A 274 9.86 13.89 15.44
C VAL A 274 9.32 13.89 16.87
N PHE A 275 8.55 14.92 17.24
CA PHE A 275 7.89 14.99 18.54
C PHE A 275 6.92 13.81 18.74
N TRP A 276 6.10 13.48 17.74
CA TRP A 276 5.17 12.35 17.84
C TRP A 276 5.89 11.00 18.00
N VAL A 277 7.03 10.78 17.33
CA VAL A 277 7.86 9.58 17.54
C VAL A 277 8.37 9.50 18.97
N ILE A 278 8.81 10.61 19.55
CA ILE A 278 9.26 10.65 20.94
C ILE A 278 8.10 10.33 21.90
N VAL A 279 6.95 10.99 21.73
CA VAL A 279 5.76 10.78 22.58
C VAL A 279 5.29 9.33 22.51
N HIS A 280 5.14 8.78 21.31
CA HIS A 280 4.75 7.38 21.13
C HIS A 280 5.79 6.42 21.70
N GLY A 281 7.08 6.67 21.47
CA GLY A 281 8.16 5.83 21.97
C GLY A 281 8.25 5.80 23.50
N VAL A 282 8.04 6.93 24.18
CA VAL A 282 8.00 6.97 25.65
C VAL A 282 6.75 6.29 26.18
N ALA A 283 5.58 6.59 25.60
CA ALA A 283 4.30 6.00 26.04
C ALA A 283 4.24 4.48 25.85
N ASP A 284 4.98 3.92 24.89
CA ASP A 284 5.07 2.48 24.64
C ASP A 284 6.28 1.83 25.32
N ASN A 285 7.07 2.58 26.10
CA ASN A 285 8.35 2.14 26.65
C ASN A 285 9.25 1.49 25.58
N ALA A 286 9.27 2.07 24.38
CA ALA A 286 9.94 1.51 23.22
C ALA A 286 11.43 1.84 23.17
N PHE A 287 11.86 2.94 23.78
CA PHE A 287 13.27 3.33 23.78
C PHE A 287 14.10 2.47 24.74
N LYS A 288 15.27 2.06 24.29
CA LYS A 288 16.21 1.30 25.10
C LYS A 288 16.82 2.16 26.19
N ASN A 289 16.59 1.78 27.45
CA ASN A 289 17.09 2.44 28.66
C ASN A 289 16.64 3.91 28.83
N LEU A 290 15.57 4.34 28.16
CA LEU A 290 15.04 5.71 28.25
C LEU A 290 13.53 5.65 28.44
N PHE A 291 13.08 5.94 29.67
CA PHE A 291 11.69 5.70 30.09
C PHE A 291 10.83 6.97 30.19
N ILE A 292 11.46 8.15 30.16
CA ILE A 292 10.79 9.44 30.35
C ILE A 292 11.18 10.44 29.25
N LEU A 293 10.30 11.41 29.00
CA LEU A 293 10.45 12.41 27.95
C LEU A 293 11.72 13.24 28.11
N GLU A 294 12.00 13.67 29.34
CA GLU A 294 13.16 14.51 29.70
C GLU A 294 14.47 13.80 29.34
N ALA A 295 14.56 12.50 29.61
CA ALA A 295 15.74 11.69 29.29
C ALA A 295 15.97 11.63 27.77
N VAL A 296 14.90 11.40 26.99
CA VAL A 296 14.99 11.36 25.52
C VAL A 296 15.40 12.73 24.95
N LEU A 297 14.85 13.83 25.48
CA LEU A 297 15.18 15.18 25.02
C LEU A 297 16.58 15.63 25.46
N ALA A 298 17.06 15.17 26.61
CA ALA A 298 18.40 15.45 27.14
C ALA A 298 19.52 14.71 26.38
N MET A 299 19.20 13.65 25.62
CA MET A 299 20.20 12.91 24.86
C MET A 299 20.99 13.80 23.91
N ARG A 300 22.29 13.57 23.87
CA ARG A 300 23.26 14.22 22.98
C ARG A 300 24.15 13.16 22.33
N PRO A 301 24.72 13.42 21.13
CA PRO A 301 25.69 12.52 20.57
C PRO A 301 26.87 12.30 21.54
N PRO A 302 27.36 11.06 21.72
CA PRO A 302 28.51 10.77 22.57
C PRO A 302 29.74 11.59 22.16
N LYS A 303 30.63 11.87 23.12
CA LYS A 303 31.89 12.58 22.86
C LYS A 303 32.67 11.90 21.72
N GLY A 304 33.09 12.69 20.73
CA GLY A 304 33.80 12.19 19.55
C GLY A 304 32.91 11.65 18.42
N ARG A 305 31.58 11.61 18.59
CA ARG A 305 30.63 11.27 17.52
C ARG A 305 29.83 12.50 17.08
N GLY A 306 29.70 12.69 15.77
CA GLY A 306 28.88 13.77 15.20
C GLY A 306 27.37 13.53 15.32
N SER A 307 26.94 12.28 15.48
CA SER A 307 25.52 11.91 15.60
C SER A 307 25.31 10.65 16.44
N PHE A 308 24.06 10.43 16.83
CA PHE A 308 23.58 9.27 17.57
C PHE A 308 22.19 8.87 17.06
N THR A 309 21.95 7.58 16.94
CA THR A 309 20.64 7.00 16.60
C THR A 309 20.13 6.26 17.83
N PHE A 310 18.89 6.55 18.21
CA PHE A 310 18.25 5.90 19.35
C PHE A 310 18.01 4.41 19.04
N GLN A 311 18.13 3.56 20.06
CA GLN A 311 17.84 2.14 19.94
C GLN A 311 16.45 1.84 20.51
N TRP A 312 15.71 0.97 19.83
CA TRP A 312 14.47 0.40 20.36
C TRP A 312 14.76 -0.82 21.23
N ASN A 313 13.88 -1.08 22.20
CA ASN A 313 13.81 -2.36 22.89
C ASN A 313 13.49 -3.49 21.90
N GLU A 314 14.06 -4.69 22.12
CA GLU A 314 13.86 -5.82 21.21
C GLU A 314 12.38 -6.22 21.11
N GLU A 315 11.65 -6.15 22.23
CA GLU A 315 10.22 -6.44 22.31
C GLU A 315 9.37 -5.45 21.49
N SER A 316 9.76 -4.17 21.45
CA SER A 316 9.00 -3.12 20.76
C SER A 316 9.28 -3.07 19.26
N LYS A 317 10.38 -3.66 18.75
CA LYS A 317 10.76 -3.59 17.33
C LYS A 317 9.66 -4.03 16.37
N ASN A 318 8.92 -5.09 16.72
CA ASN A 318 7.83 -5.64 15.92
C ASN A 318 6.45 -5.13 16.35
N GLN A 319 6.39 -4.20 17.30
CA GLN A 319 5.15 -3.56 17.71
C GLN A 319 4.76 -2.48 16.70
N SER A 320 3.48 -2.45 16.30
CA SER A 320 2.97 -1.43 15.39
C SER A 320 3.01 -0.06 16.05
N PHE A 321 3.46 0.95 15.30
CA PHE A 321 3.57 2.33 15.78
C PHE A 321 2.19 2.97 16.01
N PHE A 322 1.26 2.72 15.08
CA PHE A 322 -0.17 3.04 15.28
C PHE A 322 -0.95 1.76 15.53
N ARG A 323 -1.66 1.70 16.65
CA ARG A 323 -2.37 0.51 17.12
C ARG A 323 -3.87 0.75 17.19
N MET A 324 -4.67 -0.31 17.12
CA MET A 324 -6.07 -0.21 17.53
C MET A 324 -6.11 0.20 19.00
N VAL A 325 -7.13 0.98 19.40
CA VAL A 325 -7.25 1.48 20.77
C VAL A 325 -8.56 1.00 21.38
N LYS A 326 -8.47 0.49 22.59
CA LYS A 326 -9.56 0.06 23.46
C LYS A 326 -9.60 0.97 24.69
N SER A 327 -10.56 0.73 25.59
CA SER A 327 -10.72 1.52 26.83
C SER A 327 -9.56 1.36 27.80
N ASP A 328 -8.88 0.20 27.79
CA ASP A 328 -7.70 -0.10 28.60
C ASP A 328 -6.39 0.40 27.98
N GLY A 329 -6.42 0.89 26.74
CA GLY A 329 -5.26 1.43 26.04
C GLY A 329 -5.10 0.89 24.62
N PRO A 330 -3.93 1.11 24.00
CA PRO A 330 -3.63 0.55 22.68
C PRO A 330 -3.50 -0.99 22.75
N ASP A 331 -4.08 -1.70 21.79
CA ASP A 331 -3.95 -3.15 21.64
C ASP A 331 -2.48 -3.53 21.39
N ASP A 332 -1.99 -4.56 22.06
CA ASP A 332 -0.57 -4.96 21.96
C ASP A 332 -0.24 -5.64 20.63
N SER A 333 -1.24 -6.24 19.98
CA SER A 333 -1.05 -7.08 18.81
C SER A 333 -1.61 -6.46 17.53
N LYS A 334 -2.63 -5.60 17.63
CA LYS A 334 -3.38 -5.10 16.46
C LYS A 334 -2.92 -3.72 16.01
N ALA A 335 -2.38 -3.67 14.80
CA ALA A 335 -2.15 -2.45 14.06
C ALA A 335 -3.44 -1.68 13.83
N LEU A 336 -3.34 -0.35 13.78
CA LEU A 336 -4.46 0.49 13.37
C LEU A 336 -4.88 0.11 11.95
N ILE A 337 -6.17 -0.10 11.74
CA ILE A 337 -6.72 -0.46 10.42
C ILE A 337 -7.14 0.78 9.63
N PHE A 338 -6.99 0.72 8.30
CA PHE A 338 -7.29 1.87 7.43
C PHE A 338 -8.73 2.38 7.56
N SER A 339 -9.71 1.49 7.77
CA SER A 339 -11.11 1.89 7.97
C SER A 339 -11.30 2.70 9.26
N SER A 340 -10.63 2.34 10.35
CA SER A 340 -10.64 3.07 11.62
C SER A 340 -9.96 4.42 11.47
N LEU A 341 -8.76 4.47 10.88
CA LEU A 341 -8.06 5.73 10.60
C LEU A 341 -8.95 6.68 9.78
N ARG A 342 -9.57 6.17 8.71
CA ARG A 342 -10.49 6.95 7.86
C ARG A 342 -11.69 7.46 8.66
N HIS A 343 -12.25 6.63 9.54
CA HIS A 343 -13.38 7.02 10.37
C HIS A 343 -12.99 8.18 11.31
N HIS A 344 -11.89 8.05 12.05
CA HIS A 344 -11.43 9.11 12.95
C HIS A 344 -11.11 10.41 12.22
N PHE A 345 -10.44 10.35 11.06
CA PHE A 345 -10.15 11.53 10.24
C PHE A 345 -11.43 12.20 9.73
N SER A 346 -12.40 11.42 9.26
CA SER A 346 -13.66 11.96 8.76
C SER A 346 -14.47 12.59 9.89
N SER A 347 -14.57 11.90 11.03
CA SER A 347 -15.31 12.40 12.20
C SER A 347 -14.69 13.68 12.76
N LEU A 348 -13.36 13.76 12.86
CA LEU A 348 -12.67 14.99 13.30
C LEU A 348 -13.00 16.17 12.38
N ALA A 349 -12.91 15.96 11.06
CA ALA A 349 -13.19 17.02 10.09
C ALA A 349 -14.67 17.44 10.10
N GLU A 350 -15.60 16.48 10.25
CA GLU A 350 -17.03 16.76 10.41
C GLU A 350 -17.29 17.61 11.67
N ARG A 351 -16.63 17.31 12.81
CA ARG A 351 -16.73 18.12 14.03
C ARG A 351 -16.13 19.52 13.89
N ASP A 352 -15.17 19.71 13.00
CA ASP A 352 -14.55 21.01 12.70
C ASP A 352 -15.28 21.77 11.57
N GLY A 353 -16.42 21.25 11.10
CA GLY A 353 -17.29 21.93 10.12
C GLY A 353 -16.84 21.78 8.67
N PHE A 354 -15.93 20.85 8.35
CA PHE A 354 -15.53 20.59 6.97
C PHE A 354 -16.70 20.04 6.16
N LYS A 355 -16.98 20.66 5.01
CA LYS A 355 -18.01 20.20 4.07
C LYS A 355 -17.73 18.79 3.53
N ASP A 356 -16.46 18.49 3.28
CA ASP A 356 -16.02 17.23 2.67
C ASP A 356 -15.30 16.33 3.68
N LYS A 357 -15.50 15.02 3.54
CA LYS A 357 -14.82 14.03 4.38
C LYS A 357 -13.31 14.06 4.16
N LEU A 358 -12.56 14.21 5.23
CA LEU A 358 -11.10 14.16 5.20
C LEU A 358 -10.61 12.78 4.76
N ARG A 359 -9.72 12.76 3.77
CA ARG A 359 -9.11 11.53 3.24
C ARG A 359 -7.60 11.66 3.25
N VAL A 360 -6.93 10.58 3.65
CA VAL A 360 -5.46 10.48 3.53
C VAL A 360 -5.00 10.79 2.10
N HIS A 361 -5.75 10.37 1.07
CA HIS A 361 -5.41 10.71 -0.33
C HIS A 361 -5.43 12.22 -0.62
N GLY A 362 -6.37 12.97 -0.03
CA GLY A 362 -6.44 14.43 -0.16
C GLY A 362 -5.29 15.15 0.55
N ILE A 363 -4.89 14.66 1.73
CA ILE A 363 -3.72 15.14 2.48
C ILE A 363 -2.45 14.93 1.64
N ARG A 364 -2.27 13.72 1.11
CA ARG A 364 -1.10 13.38 0.29
C ARG A 364 -1.04 14.15 -1.03
N GLY A 365 -2.19 14.41 -1.65
CA GLY A 365 -2.27 15.22 -2.87
C GLY A 365 -1.71 16.63 -2.67
N GLY A 366 -1.90 17.23 -1.48
CA GLY A 366 -1.31 18.53 -1.14
C GLY A 366 0.22 18.52 -1.13
N VAL A 367 0.84 17.42 -0.70
CA VAL A 367 2.31 17.25 -0.71
C VAL A 367 2.83 17.00 -2.12
N ALA A 368 2.19 16.07 -2.85
CA ALA A 368 2.56 15.75 -4.24
C ALA A 368 2.51 16.99 -5.14
N ASN A 369 1.44 17.80 -5.03
CA ASN A 369 1.29 19.02 -5.82
C ASN A 369 2.32 20.11 -5.50
N LYS A 370 2.91 20.11 -4.29
CA LYS A 370 4.03 21.03 -3.95
C LYS A 370 5.35 20.55 -4.54
N LEU A 371 5.53 19.25 -4.71
CA LEU A 371 6.71 18.65 -5.35
C LEU A 371 6.64 18.75 -6.88
N ASP A 372 5.46 18.60 -7.46
CA ASP A 372 5.21 18.66 -8.92
C ASP A 372 5.23 20.09 -9.50
N ARG A 373 5.27 21.13 -8.66
CA ARG A 373 5.41 22.54 -9.08
C ARG A 373 6.87 22.97 -9.35
N ARG A 374 7.75 22.04 -9.70
CA ARG A 374 9.15 22.32 -10.06
C ARG A 374 9.37 22.21 -11.56
#